data_AF-A0A9W9PRU8-F1
#
_entry.id   AF-A0A9W9PRU8-F1
#
_cell.length_a   1.000
_cell.length_b   1.000
_cell.length_c   1.000
_cell.angle_alpha   90.00
_cell.angle_beta   90.00
_cell.angle_gamma   90.00
#
_symmetry.space_group_name_H-M   'P 1'
#
loop_
_entity.id
_entity.type
_entity.pdbx_description
1 polymer ?
#
loop_
_entity_poly.entity_id
_entity_poly.type
_entity_poly.pdbx_seq_one_letter_code
_entity_poly.pdbx_strand_id
1 'polypeptide(L)'
;MAPVGPRVSKEEFMHALNLSAHNPQDEQFYRAMRDEAIVVYNRMNQDTSHLLDSVRADPNTRPPFFWHHIRPDHQRYAIMEIWRNASTLTRRLFDLGGTNGEYGPNWVAGWLLYSVFRSRDVRNNRNRRKGESGAVTDGKKQAEETTPPKKGYYDPVRNGTL
;
A
#
# COMPACT_ATOMS: atom_id res chain seq x y z
N MET A 1 10.48 -20.42 -10.41
CA MET A 1 9.79 -19.29 -9.74
C MET A 1 9.19 -18.40 -10.81
N ALA A 2 7.90 -18.09 -10.74
CA ALA A 2 7.25 -17.19 -11.70
C ALA A 2 7.19 -15.78 -11.10
N PRO A 3 7.62 -14.73 -11.84
CA PRO A 3 7.42 -13.35 -11.41
C PRO A 3 5.93 -13.06 -11.19
N VAL A 4 5.60 -12.39 -10.08
CA VAL A 4 4.23 -11.92 -9.83
C VAL A 4 4.11 -10.41 -10.06
N GLY A 5 2.94 -10.00 -10.53
CA GLY A 5 2.65 -8.59 -10.75
C GLY A 5 2.52 -7.81 -9.43
N PRO A 6 2.70 -6.47 -9.44
CA PRO A 6 2.74 -5.65 -8.23
C PRO A 6 1.40 -5.58 -7.45
N ARG A 7 0.32 -6.11 -8.01
CA ARG A 7 -1.03 -6.06 -7.43
C ARG A 7 -1.43 -7.32 -6.67
N VAL A 8 -0.63 -8.38 -6.72
CA VAL A 8 -0.94 -9.62 -5.99
C VAL A 8 -0.89 -9.39 -4.48
N SER A 9 -1.54 -10.29 -3.73
CA SER A 9 -1.56 -10.21 -2.26
C SER A 9 -0.17 -10.43 -1.66
N LYS A 10 0.02 -10.04 -0.39
CA LYS A 10 1.26 -10.34 0.35
C LYS A 10 1.51 -11.85 0.42
N GLU A 11 0.46 -12.63 0.64
CA GLU A 11 0.55 -14.09 0.75
C GLU A 11 1.03 -14.71 -0.57
N GLU A 12 0.46 -14.27 -1.71
CA GLU A 12 0.87 -14.73 -3.04
C GLU A 12 2.31 -14.32 -3.37
N PHE A 13 2.70 -13.08 -3.00
CA PHE A 13 4.08 -12.61 -3.12
C PHE A 13 5.07 -13.46 -2.31
N MET A 14 4.75 -13.75 -1.05
CA MET A 14 5.59 -14.58 -0.19
C MET A 14 5.66 -16.02 -0.71
N HIS A 15 4.52 -16.59 -1.11
CA HIS A 15 4.46 -17.92 -1.69
C HIS A 15 5.31 -18.01 -2.97
N ALA A 16 5.29 -16.97 -3.81
CA ALA A 16 6.17 -16.90 -4.99
C ALA A 16 7.66 -16.94 -4.61
N LEU A 17 8.07 -16.48 -3.42
CA LEU A 17 9.44 -16.57 -2.90
C LEU A 17 9.72 -17.88 -2.13
N ASN A 18 8.79 -18.83 -2.12
CA ASN A 18 8.79 -20.02 -1.25
C ASN A 18 8.82 -19.67 0.26
N LEU A 19 8.19 -18.55 0.63
CA LEU A 19 8.02 -18.10 2.00
C LEU A 19 6.55 -18.26 2.44
N SER A 20 6.32 -18.52 3.73
CA SER A 20 4.98 -18.59 4.30
C SER A 20 4.67 -17.37 5.16
N ALA A 21 3.54 -16.70 4.91
CA ALA A 21 3.06 -15.60 5.76
C ALA A 21 2.66 -16.05 7.18
N HIS A 22 2.52 -17.36 7.41
CA HIS A 22 2.15 -17.95 8.69
C HIS A 22 3.37 -18.41 9.50
N ASN A 23 4.57 -18.40 8.89
CA ASN A 23 5.81 -18.75 9.55
C ASN A 23 6.49 -17.47 10.08
N PRO A 24 6.69 -17.32 11.41
CA PRO A 24 7.34 -16.15 11.98
C PRO A 24 8.74 -15.86 11.44
N GLN A 25 9.49 -16.89 11.05
CA GLN A 25 10.84 -16.72 10.50
C GLN A 25 10.80 -16.12 9.09
N ASP A 26 9.86 -16.57 8.25
CA ASP A 26 9.66 -16.04 6.90
C ASP A 26 9.13 -14.61 6.94
N GLU A 27 8.31 -14.29 7.95
CA GLU A 27 7.83 -12.94 8.20
C GLU A 27 8.99 -11.98 8.53
N GLN A 28 10.06 -12.44 9.20
CA GLN A 28 11.23 -11.62 9.45
C GLN A 28 11.95 -11.24 8.14
N PHE A 29 12.08 -12.18 7.21
CA PHE A 29 12.63 -11.88 5.88
C PHE A 29 11.77 -10.88 5.12
N TYR A 30 10.44 -11.05 5.14
CA TYR A 30 9.51 -10.09 4.54
C TYR A 30 9.67 -8.68 5.13
N ARG A 31 9.75 -8.57 6.47
CA ARG A 31 9.93 -7.29 7.17
C ARG A 31 11.25 -6.63 6.77
N ALA A 32 12.35 -7.38 6.80
CA ALA A 32 13.66 -6.86 6.40
C ALA A 32 13.66 -6.34 4.96
N MET A 33 13.11 -7.10 4.01
CA MET A 33 12.99 -6.65 2.61
C MET A 33 12.11 -5.40 2.47
N ARG A 34 11.01 -5.33 3.24
CA ARG A 34 10.11 -4.17 3.24
C ARG A 34 10.79 -2.93 3.82
N ASP A 35 11.59 -3.06 4.87
CA ASP A 35 12.32 -1.94 5.48
C ASP A 35 13.32 -1.34 4.49
N GLU A 36 14.03 -2.16 3.73
CA GLU A 36 14.91 -1.70 2.66
C GLU A 36 14.15 -0.92 1.57
N ALA A 37 12.96 -1.37 1.19
CA ALA A 37 12.10 -0.63 0.26
C ALA A 37 11.57 0.70 0.86
N ILE A 38 11.30 0.74 2.17
CA ILE A 38 10.89 1.97 2.87
C ILE A 38 12.01 3.02 2.83
N VAL A 39 13.28 2.62 2.96
CA VAL A 39 14.42 3.55 2.84
C VAL A 39 14.42 4.24 1.48
N VAL A 40 14.27 3.49 0.40
CA VAL A 40 14.24 4.06 -0.97
C VAL A 40 12.99 4.92 -1.17
N TYR A 41 11.82 4.47 -0.71
CA TYR A 41 10.60 5.30 -0.72
C TYR A 41 10.83 6.65 -0.01
N ASN A 42 11.47 6.65 1.16
CA ASN A 42 11.70 7.88 1.92
C ASN A 42 12.61 8.84 1.16
N ARG A 43 13.69 8.34 0.53
CA ARG A 43 14.57 9.14 -0.36
C ARG A 43 13.77 9.74 -1.52
N MET A 44 12.94 8.93 -2.16
CA MET A 44 12.11 9.41 -3.28
C MET A 44 11.13 10.52 -2.88
N ASN A 45 10.74 10.58 -1.61
CA ASN A 45 9.85 11.61 -1.09
C ASN A 45 10.56 12.91 -0.68
N GLN A 46 11.90 12.94 -0.74
CA GLN A 46 12.71 14.13 -0.44
C GLN A 46 13.07 14.92 -1.70
N ASP A 47 12.95 14.31 -2.89
CA ASP A 47 13.40 14.89 -4.14
C ASP A 47 12.30 14.88 -5.22
N THR A 48 11.94 16.06 -5.72
CA THR A 48 10.98 16.23 -6.81
C THR A 48 11.59 15.85 -8.17
N SER A 49 12.90 15.58 -8.22
CA SER A 49 13.58 15.09 -9.41
C SER A 49 13.05 13.73 -9.87
N HIS A 50 12.32 12.98 -9.04
CA HIS A 50 11.72 11.69 -9.40
C HIS A 50 10.33 11.79 -10.04
N LEU A 51 9.72 12.98 -10.04
CA LEU A 51 8.32 13.17 -10.43
C LEU A 51 8.13 13.39 -11.92
N LEU A 52 6.97 13.02 -12.46
CA LEU A 52 6.52 13.46 -13.78
C LEU A 52 6.64 14.98 -13.90
N ASP A 53 7.02 15.48 -15.08
CA ASP A 53 7.26 16.91 -15.28
C ASP A 53 6.03 17.75 -14.96
N SER A 54 4.82 17.26 -15.29
CA SER A 54 3.56 17.91 -14.94
C SER A 54 3.33 18.02 -13.43
N VAL A 55 3.71 16.99 -12.67
CA VAL A 55 3.57 16.97 -11.20
C VAL A 55 4.66 17.85 -10.57
N ARG A 56 5.89 17.82 -11.10
CA ARG A 56 6.99 18.66 -10.64
C ARG A 56 6.71 20.15 -10.88
N ALA A 57 6.09 20.49 -12.02
CA ALA A 57 5.77 21.87 -12.39
C ALA A 57 4.67 22.49 -11.52
N ASP A 58 3.88 21.68 -10.82
CA ASP A 58 2.84 22.17 -9.90
C ASP A 58 3.47 22.68 -8.59
N PRO A 59 3.36 23.99 -8.26
CA PRO A 59 3.93 24.55 -7.03
C PRO A 59 3.28 24.02 -5.75
N ASN A 60 2.09 23.43 -5.84
CA ASN A 60 1.36 22.83 -4.72
C ASN A 60 1.76 21.38 -4.45
N THR A 61 2.58 20.77 -5.32
CA THR A 61 3.07 19.42 -5.10
C THR A 61 3.89 19.34 -3.82
N ARG A 62 3.46 18.47 -2.90
CA ARG A 62 4.14 18.20 -1.63
C ARG A 62 4.15 16.68 -1.39
N PRO A 63 5.18 16.16 -0.71
CA PRO A 63 5.16 14.76 -0.27
C PRO A 63 4.05 14.52 0.78
N PRO A 64 3.56 13.28 0.95
CA PRO A 64 4.04 12.08 0.27
C PRO A 64 3.61 11.99 -1.20
N PHE A 65 4.53 11.61 -2.07
CA PHE A 65 4.25 11.37 -3.48
C PHE A 65 3.61 9.99 -3.68
N PHE A 66 2.78 9.87 -4.71
CA PHE A 66 2.11 8.62 -5.06
C PHE A 66 2.82 7.91 -6.21
N TRP A 67 2.56 6.62 -6.36
CA TRP A 67 3.18 5.81 -7.43
C TRP A 67 3.03 6.44 -8.82
N HIS A 68 1.85 6.96 -9.15
CA HIS A 68 1.58 7.63 -10.43
C HIS A 68 2.19 9.02 -10.56
N HIS A 69 2.77 9.59 -9.51
CA HIS A 69 3.55 10.81 -9.61
C HIS A 69 4.98 10.53 -10.07
N ILE A 70 5.50 9.32 -9.87
CA ILE A 70 6.89 8.98 -10.15
C ILE A 70 7.05 8.62 -11.63
N ARG A 71 8.09 9.14 -12.29
CA ARG A 71 8.40 8.76 -13.68
C ARG A 71 8.76 7.27 -13.81
N PRO A 72 8.41 6.60 -14.92
CA PRO A 72 8.71 5.17 -15.11
C PRO A 72 10.21 4.82 -15.03
N ASP A 73 11.10 5.67 -15.54
CA ASP A 73 12.56 5.52 -15.45
C ASP A 73 13.05 5.58 -13.99
N HIS A 74 12.48 6.50 -13.19
CA HIS A 74 12.78 6.59 -11.77
C HIS A 74 12.19 5.46 -10.93
N GLN A 75 11.03 4.91 -11.33
CA GLN A 75 10.53 3.67 -10.73
C GLN A 75 11.52 2.52 -10.96
N ARG A 76 12.01 2.34 -12.19
CA ARG A 76 13.01 1.32 -12.52
C ARG A 76 14.34 1.54 -11.79
N TYR A 77 14.79 2.78 -11.71
CA TYR A 77 15.99 3.15 -10.94
C TYR A 77 15.85 2.79 -9.47
N ALA A 78 14.73 3.15 -8.83
CA ALA A 78 14.47 2.85 -7.42
C ALA A 78 14.40 1.33 -7.15
N ILE A 79 13.79 0.56 -8.06
CA ILE A 79 13.77 -0.92 -8.00
C ILE A 79 15.19 -1.48 -7.99
N MET A 80 16.07 -0.97 -8.87
CA MET A 80 17.48 -1.38 -8.89
C MET A 80 18.23 -0.92 -7.65
N GLU A 81 17.92 0.26 -7.12
CA GLU A 81 18.54 0.79 -5.91
C GLU A 81 18.25 -0.11 -4.70
N ILE A 82 17.03 -0.63 -4.55
CA ILE A 82 16.69 -1.61 -3.51
C ILE A 82 17.56 -2.85 -3.66
N TRP A 83 17.57 -3.48 -4.84
CA TRP A 83 18.33 -4.70 -5.08
C TRP A 83 19.84 -4.52 -4.86
N ARG A 84 20.41 -3.39 -5.30
CA ARG A 84 21.84 -3.08 -5.13
C ARG A 84 22.24 -2.88 -3.68
N ASN A 85 21.36 -2.29 -2.87
CA ASN A 85 21.61 -2.00 -1.45
C ASN A 85 21.09 -3.10 -0.52
N ALA A 86 20.65 -4.24 -1.05
CA ALA A 86 20.11 -5.34 -0.25
C ALA A 86 21.13 -5.83 0.79
N SER A 87 20.67 -6.02 2.02
CA SER A 87 21.51 -6.55 3.10
C SER A 87 21.88 -8.01 2.85
N THR A 88 22.89 -8.53 3.56
CA THR A 88 23.29 -9.94 3.45
C THR A 88 22.16 -10.91 3.77
N LEU A 89 21.22 -10.52 4.65
CA LEU A 89 20.05 -11.30 5.04
C LEU A 89 19.05 -11.46 3.89
N THR A 90 18.78 -10.39 3.14
CA THR A 90 17.73 -10.33 2.11
C THR A 90 18.27 -10.54 0.69
N ARG A 91 19.61 -10.45 0.51
CA ARG A 91 20.27 -10.49 -0.79
C ARG A 91 19.81 -11.61 -1.68
N ARG A 92 19.76 -12.85 -1.15
CA ARG A 92 19.34 -14.03 -1.92
C ARG A 92 17.91 -13.89 -2.45
N LEU A 93 16.99 -13.31 -1.67
CA LEU A 93 15.59 -13.16 -2.08
C LEU A 93 15.45 -12.12 -3.20
N PHE A 94 16.20 -11.02 -3.13
CA PHE A 94 16.22 -10.07 -4.24
C PHE A 94 16.92 -10.61 -5.48
N ASP A 95 17.95 -11.44 -5.34
CA ASP A 95 18.61 -12.09 -6.48
C ASP A 95 17.64 -13.00 -7.27
N LEU A 96 16.71 -13.67 -6.59
CA LEU A 96 15.62 -14.43 -7.24
C LEU A 96 14.64 -13.53 -8.01
N GLY A 97 14.63 -12.23 -7.73
CA GLY A 97 13.75 -11.25 -8.34
C GLY A 97 14.18 -10.77 -9.72
N GLY A 98 15.43 -11.04 -10.13
CA GLY A 98 15.96 -10.58 -11.41
C GLY A 98 15.11 -11.04 -12.59
N THR A 99 14.60 -10.09 -13.38
CA THR A 99 13.75 -10.40 -14.54
C THR A 99 13.87 -9.35 -15.63
N ASN A 100 13.53 -9.74 -16.86
CA ASN A 100 13.42 -8.86 -18.01
C ASN A 100 11.94 -8.66 -18.37
N GLY A 101 11.63 -7.64 -19.19
CA GLY A 101 10.27 -7.38 -19.66
C GLY A 101 9.41 -6.58 -18.68
N GLU A 102 8.11 -6.91 -18.62
CA GLU A 102 7.06 -6.11 -17.96
C GLU A 102 7.35 -5.82 -16.47
N TYR A 103 7.82 -6.82 -15.72
CA TYR A 103 8.12 -6.71 -14.30
C TYR A 103 9.62 -6.49 -14.01
N GLY A 104 10.39 -6.21 -15.06
CA GLY A 104 11.81 -5.89 -14.92
C GLY A 104 12.02 -4.53 -14.24
N PRO A 105 13.21 -4.29 -13.67
CA PRO A 105 14.37 -5.20 -13.68
C PRO A 105 14.39 -6.21 -12.53
N ASN A 106 13.55 -6.01 -11.51
CA ASN A 106 13.47 -6.91 -10.36
C ASN A 106 12.05 -6.94 -9.81
N TRP A 107 11.32 -8.04 -10.00
CA TRP A 107 9.91 -8.10 -9.63
C TRP A 107 9.70 -8.11 -8.11
N VAL A 108 10.66 -8.63 -7.34
CA VAL A 108 10.60 -8.66 -5.87
C VAL A 108 10.69 -7.24 -5.31
N ALA A 109 11.71 -6.49 -5.73
CA ALA A 109 11.88 -5.09 -5.35
C ALA A 109 10.73 -4.20 -5.89
N GLY A 110 10.27 -4.47 -7.12
CA GLY A 110 9.12 -3.80 -7.72
C GLY A 110 7.83 -3.97 -6.91
N TRP A 111 7.53 -5.21 -6.53
CA TRP A 111 6.36 -5.51 -5.71
C TRP A 111 6.45 -4.81 -4.34
N LEU A 112 7.60 -4.90 -3.67
CA LEU A 112 7.82 -4.30 -2.35
C LEU A 112 7.66 -2.78 -2.40
N LEU A 113 8.33 -2.10 -3.34
CA LEU A 113 8.26 -0.65 -3.47
C LEU A 113 6.83 -0.20 -3.75
N TYR A 114 6.14 -0.85 -4.70
CA TYR A 114 4.73 -0.56 -4.98
C TYR A 114 3.85 -0.77 -3.73
N SER A 115 4.06 -1.84 -2.98
CA SER A 115 3.31 -2.12 -1.74
C SER A 115 3.49 -1.02 -0.68
N VAL A 116 4.69 -0.42 -0.59
CA VAL A 116 4.99 0.68 0.32
C VAL A 116 4.24 1.93 -0.10
N PHE A 117 4.36 2.34 -1.38
CA PHE A 117 3.61 3.47 -1.93
C PHE A 117 2.10 3.32 -1.70
N ARG A 118 1.55 2.15 -2.01
CA ARG A 118 0.12 1.86 -1.84
C ARG A 118 -0.33 1.92 -0.38
N SER A 119 0.51 1.48 0.55
CA SER A 119 0.17 1.52 1.99
C SER A 119 0.16 2.94 2.58
N ARG A 120 0.89 3.88 1.98
CA ARG A 120 0.94 5.29 2.41
C ARG A 120 -0.04 6.20 1.67
N ASP A 121 -0.72 5.69 0.64
CA ASP A 121 -1.78 6.43 -0.04
C ASP A 121 -3.06 6.46 0.80
N VAL A 122 -3.40 7.64 1.33
CA VAL A 122 -4.61 7.86 2.15
C VAL A 122 -5.92 7.52 1.41
N ARG A 123 -5.93 7.58 0.07
CA ARG A 123 -7.09 7.15 -0.74
C ARG A 123 -7.30 5.65 -0.65
N ASN A 124 -6.22 4.88 -0.57
CA ASN A 124 -6.27 3.43 -0.41
C ASN A 124 -6.72 3.04 1.02
N ASN A 125 -6.45 3.86 2.03
CA ASN A 125 -6.90 3.62 3.41
C ASN A 125 -8.42 3.80 3.62
N ARG A 126 -9.08 4.67 2.85
CA ARG A 126 -10.54 4.86 2.92
C ARG A 126 -11.33 3.62 2.46
N ASN A 127 -10.83 2.88 1.48
CA ASN A 127 -11.49 1.67 0.99
C ASN A 127 -11.38 0.48 1.95
N ARG A 128 -10.34 0.43 2.80
CA ARG A 128 -10.21 -0.62 3.83
C ARG A 128 -11.18 -0.42 5.00
N ARG A 129 -11.36 0.80 5.48
CA ARG A 129 -12.27 1.08 6.61
C ARG A 129 -13.74 0.80 6.29
N LYS A 130 -14.14 0.88 5.01
CA LYS A 130 -15.50 0.56 4.57
C LYS A 130 -15.79 -0.96 4.55
N GLY A 131 -14.75 -1.81 4.55
CA GLY A 131 -14.88 -3.28 4.58
C GLY A 131 -14.79 -3.90 5.97
N GLU A 132 -14.44 -3.12 7.00
CA GLU A 132 -14.14 -3.62 8.36
C GLU A 132 -14.99 -2.90 9.43
N SER A 133 -16.12 -2.32 9.03
CA SER A 133 -17.13 -1.73 9.92
C SER A 133 -18.28 -2.72 10.10
N GLY A 134 -18.00 -3.88 10.71
CA GLY A 134 -19.00 -4.95 10.84
C GLY A 134 -18.65 -6.08 11.82
N ALA A 135 -17.77 -5.83 12.79
CA ALA A 135 -17.56 -6.64 14.00
C ALA A 135 -16.59 -5.80 14.85
N VAL A 136 -16.95 -5.22 15.99
CA VAL A 136 -17.28 -5.90 17.25
C VAL A 136 -18.22 -5.01 18.06
N THR A 137 -19.35 -5.56 18.45
CA THR A 137 -20.21 -5.04 19.52
C THR A 137 -19.80 -5.63 20.87
N ASP A 138 -19.85 -4.74 21.86
CA ASP A 138 -20.25 -4.94 23.26
C ASP A 138 -19.18 -5.19 24.35
N GLY A 139 -19.34 -4.46 25.46
CA GLY A 139 -18.39 -4.45 26.57
C GLY A 139 -18.46 -3.35 27.64
N LYS A 140 -19.64 -2.77 27.95
CA LYS A 140 -20.05 -2.12 29.22
C LYS A 140 -19.26 -0.93 29.82
N LYS A 141 -19.96 0.20 30.04
CA LYS A 141 -20.37 0.68 31.38
C LYS A 141 -21.45 1.79 31.32
N GLN A 142 -22.57 1.49 32.00
CA GLN A 142 -23.56 2.30 32.75
C GLN A 142 -23.70 3.81 32.48
N ALA A 143 -24.84 4.47 32.66
CA ALA A 143 -26.26 4.19 32.85
C ALA A 143 -26.84 5.58 33.18
N GLU A 144 -27.87 6.06 32.48
CA GLU A 144 -28.97 6.77 33.15
C GLU A 144 -30.16 6.97 32.22
N GLU A 145 -31.31 6.78 32.86
CA GLU A 145 -32.68 6.68 32.45
C GLU A 145 -33.24 8.01 31.88
N THR A 146 -34.12 7.95 30.86
CA THR A 146 -35.44 8.64 30.83
C THR A 146 -36.13 8.52 29.45
N THR A 147 -37.29 7.83 29.44
CA THR A 147 -38.47 7.96 28.54
C THR A 147 -38.37 7.73 27.01
N PRO A 148 -39.21 6.85 26.42
CA PRO A 148 -39.45 6.81 24.97
C PRO A 148 -40.51 7.87 24.58
N PRO A 149 -40.55 8.42 23.35
CA PRO A 149 -41.40 7.76 22.34
C PRO A 149 -41.15 8.10 20.84
N LYS A 150 -41.94 7.41 19.99
CA LYS A 150 -42.38 7.71 18.61
C LYS A 150 -41.45 7.39 17.42
N LYS A 151 -41.77 6.25 16.79
CA LYS A 151 -41.60 5.98 15.37
C LYS A 151 -42.29 7.09 14.54
N GLY A 152 -41.51 7.91 13.84
CA GLY A 152 -41.98 8.78 12.77
C GLY A 152 -41.79 8.08 11.44
N TYR A 153 -42.87 7.58 10.85
CA TYR A 153 -42.91 7.07 9.49
C TYR A 153 -42.99 8.27 8.52
N TYR A 154 -42.09 8.32 7.53
CA TYR A 154 -42.07 9.38 6.51
C TYR A 154 -43.10 9.06 5.41
N ASP A 155 -44.04 9.97 5.18
CA ASP A 155 -45.10 9.90 4.17
C ASP A 155 -44.86 10.96 3.07
N PRO A 156 -44.54 10.58 1.82
CA PRO A 156 -44.02 11.49 0.79
C PRO A 156 -45.08 12.24 -0.05
N VAL A 157 -46.38 12.27 0.30
CA VAL A 157 -47.42 12.84 -0.59
C VAL A 157 -48.07 14.13 -0.08
N ARG A 158 -47.29 15.05 0.51
CA ARG A 158 -47.76 16.41 0.80
C ARG A 158 -46.64 17.44 0.69
N ASN A 159 -46.37 17.89 -0.53
CA ASN A 159 -46.21 19.30 -0.91
C ASN A 159 -45.52 19.41 -2.27
N GLY A 160 -46.33 19.70 -3.29
CA GLY A 160 -45.88 20.02 -4.63
C GLY A 160 -47.03 20.62 -5.43
N THR A 161 -47.56 21.73 -4.93
CA THR A 161 -48.54 22.59 -5.62
C THR A 161 -47.82 23.38 -6.70
N LEU A 162 -48.30 23.29 -7.94
CA LEU A 162 -48.51 24.40 -8.87
C LEU A 162 -49.66 24.00 -9.82
#